data_AF-A0A954T3F5-F1
#
_entry.id   AF-A0A954T3F5-F1
#
_cell.length_a   1.000
_cell.length_b   1.000
_cell.length_c   1.000
_cell.angle_alpha   90.00
_cell.angle_beta   90.00
_cell.angle_gamma   90.00
#
_symmetry.space_group_name_H-M   'P 1'
#
loop_
_entity.id
_entity.type
_entity.pdbx_description
1 polymer ?
#
loop_
_entity_poly.entity_id
_entity_poly.type
_entity_poly.pdbx_seq_one_letter_code
_entity_poly.pdbx_strand_id
1 'polypeptide(L)'
;MSISLSSESPFDHTPEESRPRLLRRLVGPPNPFYLLSAAFILHSTGLGIGGAGELPATVIVGIVGGYVLLLSAIAFGIVRLWNVWDDARSILLIVMLLFLEMALAADRPLVEQTSLGIGLLLVGLTITILATEIILHGLRMRLPFAFRGPMYLLWSLLFLYPLVMLIPLANREYDLLPWLSLGFPIACGGGLLTLIPAVRQGQTSVGASGT
;
A
#
# COMPACT_ATOMS: atom_id res chain seq x y z
N MET A 1 25.07 23.67 72.44
CA MET A 1 25.75 23.14 71.25
C MET A 1 25.38 21.67 71.16
N SER A 2 24.25 21.38 70.52
CA SER A 2 23.61 20.06 70.47
C SER A 2 23.54 19.60 69.03
N ILE A 3 24.16 18.45 68.78
CA ILE A 3 24.35 17.82 67.47
C ILE A 3 23.01 17.23 67.02
N SER A 4 22.51 17.68 65.85
CA SER A 4 21.32 17.13 65.21
C SER A 4 21.66 15.80 64.55
N LEU A 5 20.97 14.73 64.96
CA LEU A 5 21.05 13.40 64.39
C LEU A 5 20.47 13.40 62.96
N SER A 6 21.25 12.90 62.02
CA SER A 6 20.85 12.57 60.65
C SER A 6 19.97 11.32 60.65
N SER A 7 18.71 11.47 60.24
CA SER A 7 17.85 10.34 59.88
C SER A 7 18.18 9.88 58.47
N GLU A 8 18.96 8.83 58.33
CA GLU A 8 19.06 8.09 57.06
C GLU A 8 17.73 7.35 56.83
N SER A 9 16.99 7.75 55.79
CA SER A 9 15.81 7.00 55.33
C SER A 9 16.28 5.86 54.41
N PRO A 10 15.80 4.62 54.59
CA PRO A 10 16.17 3.48 53.77
C PRO A 10 15.28 3.44 52.51
N PHE A 11 15.43 4.44 51.63
CA PHE A 11 14.87 4.36 50.28
C PHE A 11 15.93 3.78 49.36
N ASP A 12 15.90 2.45 49.34
CA ASP A 12 16.51 1.57 48.35
C ASP A 12 16.09 2.01 46.94
N HIS A 13 16.96 2.76 46.27
CA HIS A 13 16.84 3.03 44.85
C HIS A 13 17.41 1.82 44.09
N THR A 14 16.63 0.73 44.01
CA THR A 14 16.86 -0.25 42.95
C THR A 14 16.67 0.48 41.61
N PRO A 15 17.68 0.52 40.72
CA PRO A 15 17.51 1.14 39.42
C PRO A 15 16.48 0.31 38.66
N GLU A 16 15.26 0.84 38.50
CA GLU A 16 14.31 0.29 37.54
C GLU A 16 15.01 0.20 36.18
N GLU A 17 15.17 -1.04 35.73
CA GLU A 17 15.76 -1.40 34.46
C GLU A 17 15.23 -0.47 33.37
N SER A 18 16.13 0.35 32.83
CA SER A 18 15.93 1.06 31.58
C SER A 18 15.89 0.06 30.42
N ARG A 19 14.82 -0.74 30.33
CA ARG A 19 14.56 -1.58 29.16
C ARG A 19 14.23 -0.67 27.98
N PRO A 20 14.86 -0.84 26.80
CA PRO A 20 14.85 0.21 25.78
C PRO A 20 13.44 0.39 25.22
N ARG A 21 12.88 1.59 25.38
CA ARG A 21 11.61 2.03 24.76
C ARG A 21 11.58 1.85 23.24
N LEU A 22 12.75 1.63 22.60
CA LEU A 22 12.92 1.38 21.17
C LEU A 22 12.51 -0.04 20.74
N LEU A 23 12.75 -1.08 21.55
CA LEU A 23 12.38 -2.46 21.21
C LEU A 23 10.87 -2.71 21.29
N ARG A 24 10.17 -2.08 22.23
CA ARG A 24 8.71 -2.13 22.34
C ARG A 24 8.00 -1.25 21.29
N ARG A 25 8.70 -0.26 20.71
CA ARG A 25 8.22 0.59 19.61
C ARG A 25 8.44 -0.01 18.23
N LEU A 26 9.43 -0.89 18.06
CA LEU A 26 9.62 -1.68 16.83
C LEU A 26 8.74 -2.95 16.78
N VAL A 27 8.29 -3.46 17.94
CA VAL A 27 7.65 -4.78 18.08
C VAL A 27 6.36 -4.70 18.92
N GLY A 28 5.44 -3.81 18.56
CA GLY A 28 4.03 -4.15 18.75
C GLY A 28 3.58 -4.82 17.46
N PRO A 29 3.42 -6.15 17.39
CA PRO A 29 3.05 -6.77 16.13
C PRO A 29 1.70 -6.21 15.70
N PRO A 30 1.58 -5.58 14.51
CA PRO A 30 0.27 -5.50 13.87
C PRO A 30 -0.23 -6.93 13.72
N ASN A 31 -1.55 -7.13 13.77
CA ASN A 31 -2.12 -8.46 13.69
C ASN A 31 -1.59 -9.19 12.43
N PRO A 32 -0.74 -10.23 12.58
CA PRO A 32 -0.06 -10.84 11.43
C PRO A 32 -1.03 -11.60 10.53
N PHE A 33 -2.25 -11.87 11.01
CA PHE A 33 -3.25 -12.61 10.25
C PHE A 33 -3.64 -11.92 8.94
N TYR A 34 -3.57 -10.58 8.86
CA TYR A 34 -3.81 -9.88 7.58
C TYR A 34 -2.66 -10.09 6.59
N LEU A 35 -1.41 -10.08 7.04
CA LEU A 35 -0.25 -10.36 6.18
C LEU A 35 -0.24 -11.82 5.74
N LEU A 36 -0.57 -12.74 6.65
CA LEU A 36 -0.62 -14.17 6.35
C LEU A 36 -1.75 -14.49 5.35
N SER A 37 -2.95 -13.90 5.53
CA SER A 37 -4.05 -14.06 4.57
C SER A 37 -3.71 -13.45 3.21
N ALA A 38 -3.10 -12.27 3.17
CA ALA A 38 -2.63 -11.67 1.92
C ALA A 38 -1.57 -12.55 1.24
N ALA A 39 -0.60 -13.09 1.99
CA ALA A 39 0.40 -13.99 1.47
C ALA A 39 -0.22 -15.28 0.90
N PHE A 40 -1.24 -15.85 1.56
CA PHE A 40 -1.96 -17.00 1.02
C PHE A 40 -2.74 -16.65 -0.26
N ILE A 41 -3.37 -15.48 -0.33
CA ILE A 41 -4.05 -15.03 -1.56
C ILE A 41 -3.04 -14.86 -2.69
N LEU A 42 -1.95 -14.12 -2.46
CA LEU A 42 -0.87 -13.90 -3.45
C LEU A 42 -0.18 -15.21 -3.87
N HIS A 43 -0.03 -16.16 -2.95
CA HIS A 43 0.50 -17.48 -3.26
C HIS A 43 -0.49 -18.29 -4.10
N SER A 44 -1.78 -18.22 -3.77
CA SER A 44 -2.85 -18.92 -4.48
C SER A 44 -3.09 -18.37 -5.89
N THR A 45 -2.80 -17.09 -6.15
CA THR A 45 -2.97 -16.47 -7.47
C THR A 45 -1.82 -16.79 -8.42
N GLY A 46 -0.77 -17.49 -7.95
CA GLY A 46 0.22 -18.09 -8.84
C GLY A 46 1.44 -17.23 -9.12
N LEU A 47 1.96 -16.47 -8.13
CA LEU A 47 3.39 -16.07 -8.15
C LEU A 47 4.35 -17.29 -8.24
N GLY A 48 3.83 -18.52 -8.19
CA GLY A 48 4.55 -19.76 -8.49
C GLY A 48 4.15 -20.38 -9.84
N ILE A 49 5.01 -20.18 -10.84
CA ILE A 49 5.44 -21.18 -11.85
C ILE A 49 4.32 -22.02 -12.52
N GLY A 50 3.88 -21.55 -13.70
CA GLY A 50 3.78 -22.37 -14.92
C GLY A 50 3.23 -23.79 -14.78
N GLY A 51 1.99 -23.95 -14.34
CA GLY A 51 1.35 -25.25 -14.13
C GLY A 51 0.02 -25.38 -14.87
N ALA A 52 -0.30 -26.58 -15.37
CA ALA A 52 -1.49 -26.90 -16.18
C ALA A 52 -2.86 -26.73 -15.47
N GLY A 53 -2.91 -25.99 -14.35
CA GLY A 53 -4.10 -25.66 -13.57
C GLY A 53 -4.16 -24.18 -13.14
N GLU A 54 -3.47 -23.28 -13.84
CA GLU A 54 -3.53 -21.84 -13.58
C GLU A 54 -4.95 -21.29 -13.76
N LEU A 55 -5.42 -20.54 -12.76
CA LEU A 55 -6.70 -19.84 -12.84
C LEU A 55 -6.64 -18.79 -13.96
N PRO A 56 -7.74 -18.60 -14.71
CA PRO A 56 -7.78 -17.55 -15.72
C PRO A 56 -7.60 -16.19 -15.05
N ALA A 57 -6.87 -15.28 -15.69
CA ALA A 57 -6.54 -13.96 -15.15
C ALA A 57 -7.78 -13.13 -14.77
N THR A 58 -8.90 -13.34 -15.47
CA THR A 58 -10.21 -12.75 -15.13
C THR A 58 -10.68 -13.15 -13.73
N VAL A 59 -10.50 -14.42 -13.37
CA VAL A 59 -10.83 -14.94 -12.03
C VAL A 59 -9.85 -14.43 -11.00
N ILE A 60 -8.55 -14.35 -11.32
CA ILE A 60 -7.54 -13.77 -10.42
C ILE A 60 -7.89 -12.32 -10.09
N VAL A 61 -8.09 -11.47 -11.11
CA VAL A 61 -8.48 -10.05 -10.92
C VAL A 61 -9.81 -9.96 -10.16
N GLY A 62 -10.76 -10.87 -10.42
CA GLY A 62 -12.03 -10.93 -9.68
C GLY A 62 -11.85 -11.25 -8.19
N ILE A 63 -11.06 -12.27 -7.85
CA ILE A 63 -10.78 -12.67 -6.47
C ILE A 63 -9.99 -11.59 -5.74
N VAL A 64 -8.90 -11.11 -6.33
CA VAL A 64 -8.05 -10.06 -5.74
C VAL A 64 -8.83 -8.76 -5.59
N GLY A 65 -9.58 -8.35 -6.62
CA GLY A 65 -10.44 -7.17 -6.57
C GLY A 65 -11.54 -7.27 -5.52
N GLY A 66 -12.18 -8.44 -5.40
CA GLY A 66 -13.14 -8.72 -4.33
C GLY A 66 -12.50 -8.65 -2.94
N TYR A 67 -11.28 -9.20 -2.80
CA TYR A 67 -10.54 -9.15 -1.54
C TYR A 67 -10.10 -7.73 -1.16
N VAL A 68 -9.69 -6.92 -2.13
CA VAL A 68 -9.43 -5.48 -1.96
C VAL A 68 -10.65 -4.75 -1.40
N LEU A 69 -11.83 -4.96 -1.98
CA LEU A 69 -13.06 -4.31 -1.52
C LEU A 69 -13.45 -4.78 -0.11
N LEU A 70 -13.30 -6.08 0.17
CA LEU A 70 -13.53 -6.64 1.50
C LEU A 70 -12.59 -6.04 2.55
N LEU A 71 -11.27 -6.02 2.29
CA LEU A 71 -10.28 -5.42 3.18
C LEU A 71 -10.51 -3.91 3.37
N SER A 72 -10.91 -3.21 2.31
CA SER A 72 -11.26 -1.79 2.39
C SER A 72 -12.46 -1.56 3.33
N ALA A 73 -13.48 -2.42 3.24
CA ALA A 73 -14.64 -2.38 4.14
C ALA A 73 -14.27 -2.74 5.59
N ILE A 74 -13.39 -3.72 5.80
CA ILE A 74 -12.87 -4.10 7.12
C ILE A 74 -12.06 -2.94 7.73
N ALA A 75 -11.13 -2.35 6.98
CA ALA A 75 -10.34 -1.21 7.43
C ALA A 75 -11.25 -0.03 7.82
N PHE A 76 -12.27 0.25 7.01
CA PHE A 76 -13.29 1.25 7.33
C PHE A 76 -14.04 0.91 8.63
N GLY A 77 -14.47 -0.34 8.81
CA GLY A 77 -15.14 -0.80 10.03
C GLY A 77 -14.27 -0.67 11.28
N ILE A 78 -13.02 -1.15 11.22
CA ILE A 78 -12.05 -1.09 12.33
C ILE A 78 -11.85 0.36 12.78
N VAL A 79 -11.60 1.27 11.83
CA VAL A 79 -11.40 2.68 12.18
C VAL A 79 -12.68 3.32 12.71
N ARG A 80 -13.84 3.04 12.09
CA ARG A 80 -15.06 3.77 12.43
C ARG A 80 -15.70 3.29 13.74
N LEU A 81 -15.64 2.00 14.03
CA LEU A 81 -16.29 1.38 15.18
C LEU A 81 -15.35 1.24 16.38
N TRP A 82 -14.06 0.94 16.14
CA TRP A 82 -13.08 0.68 17.21
C TRP A 82 -12.00 1.76 17.35
N ASN A 83 -11.90 2.71 16.39
CA ASN A 83 -10.90 3.78 16.37
C ASN A 83 -9.45 3.28 16.48
N VAL A 84 -9.18 2.05 16.02
CA VAL A 84 -7.86 1.41 16.04
C VAL A 84 -7.15 1.66 14.71
N TRP A 85 -6.34 2.71 14.67
CA TRP A 85 -5.61 3.09 13.46
C TRP A 85 -4.38 2.22 13.18
N ASP A 86 -3.76 1.66 14.22
CA ASP A 86 -2.54 0.86 14.06
C ASP A 86 -2.77 -0.41 13.23
N ASP A 87 -3.90 -1.08 13.42
CA ASP A 87 -4.27 -2.29 12.66
C ASP A 87 -4.73 -1.93 11.24
N ALA A 88 -5.56 -0.89 11.12
CA ALA A 88 -6.04 -0.41 9.83
C ALA A 88 -4.88 0.02 8.90
N ARG A 89 -3.82 0.61 9.44
CA ARG A 89 -2.64 1.00 8.64
C ARG A 89 -2.01 -0.19 7.92
N SER A 90 -1.84 -1.32 8.60
CA SER A 90 -1.28 -2.53 7.97
C SER A 90 -2.21 -3.10 6.91
N ILE A 91 -3.53 -3.08 7.13
CA ILE A 91 -4.52 -3.50 6.13
C ILE A 91 -4.45 -2.60 4.89
N LEU A 92 -4.31 -1.27 5.06
CA LEU A 92 -4.20 -0.34 3.94
C LEU A 92 -2.93 -0.60 3.10
N LEU A 93 -1.80 -0.96 3.74
CA LEU A 93 -0.59 -1.36 3.01
C LEU A 93 -0.80 -2.65 2.21
N ILE A 94 -1.56 -3.62 2.75
CA ILE A 94 -1.94 -4.84 2.03
C ILE A 94 -2.84 -4.49 0.84
N VAL A 95 -3.81 -3.60 1.01
CA VAL A 95 -4.67 -3.13 -0.10
C VAL A 95 -3.83 -2.52 -1.22
N MET A 96 -2.84 -1.69 -0.88
CA MET A 96 -1.89 -1.13 -1.87
C MET A 96 -1.08 -2.23 -2.58
N LEU A 97 -0.66 -3.27 -1.86
CA LEU A 97 0.04 -4.42 -2.44
C LEU A 97 -0.86 -5.21 -3.40
N LEU A 98 -2.15 -5.37 -3.09
CA LEU A 98 -3.10 -6.06 -3.95
C LEU A 98 -3.43 -5.25 -5.22
N PHE A 99 -3.28 -3.92 -5.21
CA PHE A 99 -3.35 -3.12 -6.44
C PHE A 99 -2.23 -3.50 -7.41
N LEU A 100 -1.01 -3.70 -6.89
CA LEU A 100 0.13 -4.17 -7.69
C LEU A 100 -0.13 -5.58 -8.25
N GLU A 101 -0.68 -6.48 -7.43
CA GLU A 101 -1.05 -7.84 -7.89
C GLU A 101 -2.04 -7.80 -9.06
N MET A 102 -3.08 -6.95 -9.00
CA MET A 102 -4.02 -6.82 -10.12
C MET A 102 -3.37 -6.29 -11.40
N ALA A 103 -2.37 -5.40 -11.28
CA ALA A 103 -1.62 -4.92 -12.44
C ALA A 103 -0.78 -6.07 -13.06
N LEU A 104 -0.09 -6.84 -12.22
CA LEU A 104 0.73 -8.00 -12.64
C LEU A 104 -0.11 -9.11 -13.27
N ALA A 105 -1.32 -9.34 -12.77
CA ALA A 105 -2.23 -10.37 -13.28
C ALA A 105 -2.61 -10.16 -14.76
N ALA A 106 -2.46 -8.94 -15.30
CA ALA A 106 -2.72 -8.64 -16.70
C ALA A 106 -1.54 -8.92 -17.63
N ASP A 107 -0.32 -9.18 -17.12
CA ASP A 107 0.90 -9.30 -17.92
C ASP A 107 0.80 -10.39 -18.99
N ARG A 108 0.43 -11.61 -18.57
CA ARG A 108 0.28 -12.75 -19.47
C ARG A 108 -0.86 -12.55 -20.49
N PRO A 109 -2.09 -12.18 -20.07
CA PRO A 109 -3.16 -11.85 -21.01
C PRO A 109 -2.83 -10.76 -22.01
N LEU A 110 -2.00 -9.77 -21.64
CA LEU A 110 -1.68 -8.67 -22.53
C LEU A 110 -0.84 -9.13 -23.73
N VAL A 111 0.01 -10.14 -23.54
CA VAL A 111 0.82 -10.78 -24.58
C VAL A 111 0.01 -11.80 -25.38
N GLU A 112 -0.83 -12.61 -24.71
CA GLU A 112 -1.62 -13.67 -25.38
C GLU A 112 -2.87 -13.12 -26.11
N GLN A 113 -3.58 -12.18 -25.50
CA GLN A 113 -4.81 -11.57 -26.02
C GLN A 113 -4.92 -10.11 -25.55
N THR A 114 -4.28 -9.20 -26.28
CA THR A 114 -4.10 -7.79 -25.89
C THR A 114 -5.39 -7.07 -25.48
N SER A 115 -6.52 -7.32 -26.15
CA SER A 115 -7.81 -6.72 -25.78
C SER A 115 -8.29 -7.13 -24.39
N LEU A 116 -8.09 -8.39 -24.02
CA LEU A 116 -8.41 -8.90 -22.68
C LEU A 116 -7.48 -8.27 -21.64
N GLY A 117 -6.17 -8.23 -21.91
CA GLY A 117 -5.19 -7.60 -21.01
C GLY A 117 -5.50 -6.13 -20.73
N ILE A 118 -5.79 -5.34 -21.77
CA ILE A 118 -6.23 -3.94 -21.62
C ILE A 118 -7.52 -3.85 -20.80
N GLY A 119 -8.50 -4.73 -21.07
CA GLY A 119 -9.74 -4.78 -20.31
C GLY A 119 -9.51 -5.04 -18.82
N LEU A 120 -8.64 -5.99 -18.47
CA LEU A 120 -8.28 -6.29 -17.09
C LEU A 120 -7.58 -5.13 -16.39
N LEU A 121 -6.67 -4.42 -17.07
CA LEU A 121 -6.01 -3.23 -16.51
C LEU A 121 -7.01 -2.11 -16.22
N LEU A 122 -7.96 -1.87 -17.12
CA LEU A 122 -9.01 -0.86 -16.91
C LEU A 122 -9.92 -1.22 -15.73
N VAL A 123 -10.29 -2.50 -15.61
CA VAL A 123 -11.08 -3.00 -14.47
C VAL A 123 -10.29 -2.86 -13.17
N GLY A 124 -9.04 -3.31 -13.14
CA GLY A 124 -8.17 -3.21 -11.96
C GLY A 124 -7.93 -1.76 -11.52
N LEU A 125 -7.70 -0.84 -12.47
CA LEU A 125 -7.57 0.59 -12.18
C LEU A 125 -8.87 1.17 -11.62
N THR A 126 -10.02 0.78 -12.18
CA THR A 126 -11.34 1.21 -11.69
C THR A 126 -11.58 0.76 -10.25
N ILE A 127 -11.29 -0.51 -9.94
CA ILE A 127 -11.38 -1.08 -8.59
C ILE A 127 -10.44 -0.32 -7.64
N THR A 128 -9.21 -0.05 -8.08
CA THR A 128 -8.20 0.69 -7.31
C THR A 128 -8.68 2.09 -6.94
N ILE A 129 -9.22 2.83 -7.92
CA ILE A 129 -9.77 4.18 -7.71
C ILE A 129 -10.97 4.11 -6.77
N LEU A 130 -11.91 3.17 -7.00
CA LEU A 130 -13.10 3.02 -6.19
C LEU A 130 -12.75 2.68 -4.73
N ALA A 131 -11.88 1.69 -4.51
CA ALA A 131 -11.44 1.31 -3.17
C ALA A 131 -10.74 2.47 -2.46
N THR A 132 -9.86 3.19 -3.16
CA THR A 132 -9.18 4.38 -2.65
C THR A 132 -10.19 5.46 -2.23
N GLU A 133 -11.17 5.76 -3.07
CA GLU A 133 -12.19 6.76 -2.75
C GLU A 133 -13.11 6.33 -1.61
N ILE A 134 -13.49 5.05 -1.53
CA ILE A 134 -14.26 4.49 -0.40
C ILE A 134 -13.49 4.66 0.90
N ILE A 135 -12.19 4.36 0.90
CA ILE A 135 -11.32 4.53 2.08
C ILE A 135 -11.23 6.02 2.45
N LEU A 136 -10.91 6.89 1.50
CA LEU A 136 -10.74 8.33 1.79
C LEU A 136 -12.04 8.98 2.29
N HIS A 137 -13.15 8.74 1.59
CA HIS A 137 -14.45 9.29 1.97
C HIS A 137 -14.99 8.64 3.24
N GLY A 138 -14.86 7.33 3.37
CA GLY A 138 -15.31 6.57 4.53
C GLY A 138 -14.60 7.00 5.81
N LEU A 139 -13.27 7.03 5.79
CA LEU A 139 -12.48 7.47 6.96
C LEU A 139 -12.50 9.00 7.16
N ARG A 140 -13.25 9.74 6.33
CA ARG A 140 -13.33 11.21 6.32
C ARG A 140 -11.96 11.88 6.26
N MET A 141 -10.99 11.21 5.63
CA MET A 141 -9.65 11.75 5.44
C MET A 141 -9.72 12.85 4.39
N ARG A 142 -9.64 14.10 4.86
CA ARG A 142 -9.55 15.28 3.99
C ARG A 142 -8.14 15.38 3.43
N LEU A 143 -7.80 14.48 2.52
CA LEU A 143 -6.55 14.53 1.80
C LEU A 143 -6.58 15.72 0.82
N PRO A 144 -5.70 16.72 0.95
CA PRO A 144 -5.66 17.87 0.05
C PRO A 144 -5.48 17.42 -1.40
N PHE A 145 -6.02 18.20 -2.35
CA PHE A 145 -5.86 17.89 -3.78
C PHE A 145 -4.38 17.71 -4.18
N ALA A 146 -3.48 18.45 -3.53
CA ALA A 146 -2.03 18.36 -3.72
C ALA A 146 -1.45 16.95 -3.44
N PHE A 147 -2.10 16.13 -2.60
CA PHE A 147 -1.70 14.74 -2.35
C PHE A 147 -2.53 13.74 -3.19
N ARG A 148 -3.78 14.08 -3.53
CA ARG A 148 -4.65 13.23 -4.36
C ARG A 148 -4.12 13.08 -5.79
N GLY A 149 -3.68 14.18 -6.40
CA GLY A 149 -3.15 14.18 -7.77
C GLY A 149 -1.98 13.19 -7.95
N PRO A 150 -0.90 13.31 -7.15
CA PRO A 150 0.23 12.38 -7.20
C PRO A 150 -0.15 10.93 -6.92
N MET A 151 -1.09 10.69 -6.00
CA MET A 151 -1.58 9.33 -5.70
C MET A 151 -2.24 8.69 -6.93
N TYR A 152 -3.20 9.38 -7.56
CA TYR A 152 -3.85 8.87 -8.78
C TYR A 152 -2.89 8.75 -9.95
N LEU A 153 -1.91 9.65 -10.05
CA LEU A 153 -0.84 9.55 -11.02
C LEU A 153 -0.04 8.26 -10.83
N LEU A 154 0.39 7.95 -9.60
CA LEU A 154 1.14 6.72 -9.32
C LEU A 154 0.33 5.45 -9.58
N TRP A 155 -0.97 5.44 -9.24
CA TRP A 155 -1.86 4.33 -9.62
C TRP A 155 -2.01 4.19 -11.13
N SER A 156 -2.13 5.31 -11.83
CA SER A 156 -2.20 5.29 -13.29
C SER A 156 -0.89 4.76 -13.89
N LEU A 157 0.28 5.19 -13.39
CA LEU A 157 1.58 4.68 -13.82
C LEU A 157 1.73 3.18 -13.55
N LEU A 158 1.26 2.72 -12.40
CA LEU A 158 1.26 1.30 -12.03
C LEU A 158 0.46 0.47 -13.04
N PHE A 159 -0.77 0.87 -13.38
CA PHE A 159 -1.58 0.13 -14.37
C PHE A 159 -1.15 0.39 -15.83
N LEU A 160 -0.32 1.42 -16.07
CA LEU A 160 0.22 1.75 -17.39
C LEU A 160 1.52 1.01 -17.70
N TYR A 161 2.30 0.57 -16.70
CA TYR A 161 3.57 -0.13 -16.92
C TYR A 161 3.47 -1.30 -17.91
N PRO A 162 2.48 -2.22 -17.81
CA PRO A 162 2.48 -3.40 -18.64
C PRO A 162 2.14 -3.04 -20.09
N LEU A 163 1.34 -1.99 -20.33
CA LEU A 163 1.09 -1.48 -21.68
C LEU A 163 2.37 -0.92 -22.31
N VAL A 164 3.12 -0.14 -21.54
CA VAL A 164 4.35 0.50 -22.02
C VAL A 164 5.45 -0.52 -22.26
N MET A 165 5.56 -1.56 -21.43
CA MET A 165 6.65 -2.53 -21.51
C MET A 165 6.32 -3.75 -22.37
N LEU A 166 5.14 -4.34 -22.19
CA LEU A 166 4.83 -5.66 -22.76
C LEU A 166 4.31 -5.57 -24.19
N ILE A 167 3.64 -4.48 -24.60
CA ILE A 167 3.19 -4.33 -25.99
C ILE A 167 4.39 -4.23 -26.94
N PRO A 168 5.39 -3.34 -26.72
CA PRO A 168 6.58 -3.31 -27.56
C PRO A 168 7.38 -4.62 -27.52
N LEU A 169 7.44 -5.26 -26.35
CA LEU A 169 8.08 -6.57 -26.20
C LEU A 169 7.38 -7.66 -27.04
N ALA A 170 6.05 -7.70 -27.03
CA ALA A 170 5.25 -8.64 -27.82
C ALA A 170 5.38 -8.37 -29.34
N ASN A 171 5.48 -7.09 -29.72
CA ASN A 171 5.73 -6.66 -31.10
C ASN A 171 7.19 -6.85 -31.57
N ARG A 172 8.08 -7.32 -30.68
CA ARG A 172 9.52 -7.50 -30.93
C ARG A 172 10.27 -6.19 -31.25
N GLU A 173 9.80 -5.08 -30.70
CA GLU A 173 10.41 -3.75 -30.83
C GLU A 173 11.55 -3.57 -29.81
N TYR A 174 12.58 -4.43 -29.92
CA TYR A 174 13.66 -4.51 -28.93
C TYR A 174 14.48 -3.23 -28.79
N ASP A 175 14.49 -2.37 -29.81
CA ASP A 175 15.20 -1.09 -29.81
C ASP A 175 14.63 -0.10 -28.79
N LEU A 176 13.34 -0.22 -28.45
CA LEU A 176 12.66 0.68 -27.50
C LEU A 176 12.85 0.22 -26.04
N LEU A 177 13.01 -1.09 -25.80
CA LEU A 177 13.00 -1.66 -24.45
C LEU A 177 14.03 -1.06 -23.48
N PRO A 178 15.29 -0.75 -23.88
CA PRO A 178 16.24 -0.11 -22.98
C PRO A 178 15.78 1.28 -22.54
N TRP A 179 15.24 2.06 -23.47
CA TRP A 179 14.75 3.41 -23.20
C TRP A 179 13.50 3.40 -22.35
N LEU A 180 12.60 2.44 -22.57
CA LEU A 180 11.40 2.27 -21.75
C LEU A 180 11.76 1.82 -20.32
N SER A 181 12.67 0.85 -20.20
CA SER A 181 13.20 0.35 -18.92
C SER A 181 13.85 1.44 -18.07
N LEU A 182 14.52 2.40 -18.72
CA LEU A 182 15.09 3.58 -18.06
C LEU A 182 14.03 4.67 -17.82
N GLY A 183 13.17 4.92 -18.80
CA GLY A 183 12.18 6.00 -18.77
C GLY A 183 11.07 5.79 -17.74
N PHE A 184 10.64 4.54 -17.52
CA PHE A 184 9.59 4.22 -16.57
C PHE A 184 9.93 4.54 -15.09
N PRO A 185 11.08 4.11 -14.53
CA PRO A 185 11.46 4.51 -13.17
C PRO A 185 11.71 6.01 -13.07
N ILE A 186 12.20 6.67 -14.13
CA ILE A 186 12.31 8.14 -14.17
C ILE A 186 10.91 8.78 -14.11
N ALA A 187 9.93 8.26 -14.85
CA ALA A 187 8.55 8.73 -14.81
C ALA A 187 7.92 8.51 -13.42
N CYS A 188 8.16 7.36 -12.79
CA CYS A 188 7.76 7.09 -11.41
C CYS A 188 8.39 8.08 -10.43
N GLY A 189 9.70 8.33 -10.57
CA GLY A 189 10.44 9.33 -9.80
C GLY A 189 9.86 10.72 -10.00
N GLY A 190 9.58 11.13 -11.24
CA GLY A 190 8.90 12.38 -11.58
C GLY A 190 7.52 12.48 -10.93
N GLY A 191 6.74 11.40 -10.95
CA GLY A 191 5.47 11.28 -10.25
C GLY A 191 5.62 11.50 -8.75
N LEU A 192 6.63 10.91 -8.11
CA LEU A 192 6.94 11.16 -6.70
C LEU A 192 7.39 12.61 -6.44
N LEU A 193 8.14 13.24 -7.35
CA LEU A 193 8.53 14.65 -7.21
C LEU A 193 7.32 15.59 -7.23
N THR A 194 6.19 15.19 -7.84
CA THR A 194 4.94 15.97 -7.76
C THR A 194 4.37 16.04 -6.34
N LEU A 195 4.85 15.23 -5.39
CA LEU A 195 4.53 15.37 -3.96
C LEU A 195 5.31 16.49 -3.27
N ILE A 196 6.40 17.02 -3.83
CA ILE A 196 7.22 18.05 -3.19
C ILE A 196 6.39 19.28 -2.74
N PRO A 197 5.52 19.86 -3.60
CA PRO A 197 4.66 20.97 -3.19
C PRO A 197 3.73 20.60 -2.02
N ALA A 198 3.20 19.37 -2.06
CA ALA A 198 2.29 18.86 -1.03
C ALA A 198 3.00 18.69 0.32
N VAL A 199 4.22 18.13 0.32
CA VAL A 199 5.05 17.99 1.52
C VAL A 199 5.43 19.35 2.10
N ARG A 200 5.77 20.33 1.25
CA ARG A 200 6.07 21.71 1.68
C ARG A 200 4.85 22.40 2.31
N GLN A 201 3.64 22.08 1.86
CA GLN A 201 2.37 22.57 2.43
C GLN A 201 1.85 21.69 3.58
N GLY A 202 2.53 20.59 3.92
CA GLY A 202 2.08 19.64 4.92
C GLY A 202 1.97 20.24 6.32
N GLN A 203 2.89 21.13 6.71
CA GLN A 203 2.86 21.79 8.03
C GLN A 203 1.62 22.69 8.21
N THR A 204 1.17 23.36 7.16
CA THR A 204 -0.05 24.18 7.18
C THR A 204 -1.32 23.35 6.98
N SER A 205 -1.23 22.24 6.22
CA SER A 205 -2.37 21.35 5.95
C SER A 205 -2.75 20.46 7.13
N VAL A 206 -1.78 20.03 7.95
CA VAL A 206 -2.03 19.23 9.17
C VAL A 206 -2.71 20.08 10.25
N GLY A 207 -2.39 21.38 10.35
CA GLY A 207 -3.05 22.29 11.31
C GLY A 207 -4.54 22.56 11.02
N ALA A 208 -5.00 22.35 9.78
CA ALA A 208 -6.40 22.51 9.37
C ALA A 208 -7.17 21.18 9.23
N SER A 209 -6.46 20.05 9.29
CA SER A 209 -7.03 18.70 9.21
C SER A 209 -7.38 18.23 10.62
N GLY A 210 -8.50 18.74 11.15
CA GLY A 210 -8.91 18.51 12.53
C GLY A 210 -8.89 17.04 12.97
N THR A 211 -7.94 16.75 13.86
CA THR A 211 -8.05 15.88 15.04
C THR A 211 -7.39 16.58 16.21
#